data_AF-A0A0W0VPG9-F1
#
_entry.id   AF-A0A0W0VPG9-F1
#
_cell.length_a   1.000
_cell.length_b   1.000
_cell.length_c   1.000
_cell.angle_alpha   90.00
_cell.angle_beta   90.00
_cell.angle_gamma   90.00
#
_symmetry.space_group_name_H-M   'P 1'
#
loop_
_entity.id
_entity.type
_entity.pdbx_description
1 polymer ?
#
loop_
_entity_poly.entity_id
_entity_poly.type
_entity_poly.pdbx_seq_one_letter_code
_entity_poly.pdbx_strand_id
1 'polypeptide(L)'
;MRLHITTMIAIACFIAEPIMARECNLPNEWQRLCPILQTRVAQKTHKMKLQESEAQSLEHYLQTVHFNFLYLSQLQILMPKTTTELLIATYRRGLNKNEAEKMADYLMEQVKFYKFKNLSAFDNNTSHIIGREWYEIDYSGENMTWQKQKQKYAPYGISNFKSLECLKKFFPVESKLPYFNKIYQPMNSR
;
A
#
# COMPACT_ATOMS: atom_id res chain seq x y z
N MET A 1 21.58 58.81 31.62
CA MET A 1 20.17 58.38 31.60
C MET A 1 19.69 58.35 30.14
N ARG A 2 19.58 57.18 29.52
CA ARG A 2 18.53 56.79 28.55
C ARG A 2 18.84 55.40 27.99
N LEU A 3 17.80 54.57 27.99
CA LEU A 3 17.82 53.13 27.86
C LEU A 3 18.32 52.64 26.49
N HIS A 4 19.11 51.57 26.52
CA HIS A 4 19.24 50.62 25.43
C HIS A 4 17.95 49.81 25.33
N ILE A 5 17.27 49.85 24.18
CA ILE A 5 16.28 48.83 23.80
C ILE A 5 16.63 48.42 22.37
N THR A 6 17.40 47.36 22.25
CA THR A 6 17.64 46.68 20.97
C THR A 6 16.61 45.56 20.89
N THR A 7 15.51 45.79 20.17
CA THR A 7 14.50 44.78 19.91
C THR A 7 15.03 43.79 18.87
N MET A 8 15.45 42.58 19.30
CA MET A 8 15.63 41.46 18.38
C MET A 8 14.27 40.85 18.05
N ILE A 9 13.79 41.10 16.83
CA ILE A 9 12.69 40.32 16.26
C ILE A 9 13.32 39.06 15.67
N ALA A 10 13.25 37.95 16.40
CA ALA A 10 13.55 36.63 15.85
C ALA A 10 12.36 36.19 14.98
N ILE A 11 12.46 36.40 13.67
CA ILE A 11 11.52 35.80 12.71
C ILE A 11 11.90 34.32 12.58
N ALA A 12 11.20 33.46 13.30
CA ALA A 12 11.24 32.02 13.06
C ALA A 12 10.49 31.72 11.75
N CYS A 13 11.17 31.85 10.61
CA CYS A 13 10.69 31.31 9.34
C CYS A 13 10.73 29.78 9.43
N PHE A 14 9.62 29.15 9.82
CA PHE A 14 9.36 27.78 9.44
C PHE A 14 9.16 27.76 7.92
N ILE A 15 10.25 27.57 7.18
CA ILE A 15 10.16 27.15 5.78
C ILE A 15 9.70 25.70 5.83
N ALA A 16 8.40 25.48 5.97
CA ALA A 16 7.81 24.28 5.41
C ALA A 16 8.05 24.44 3.91
N GLU A 17 9.03 23.71 3.37
CA GLU A 17 9.16 23.61 1.92
C GLU A 17 7.77 23.28 1.38
N PRO A 18 7.20 24.10 0.49
CA PRO A 18 5.98 23.69 -0.18
C PRO A 18 6.35 22.39 -0.86
N ILE A 19 5.78 21.28 -0.39
CA ILE A 19 5.85 20.01 -1.11
C ILE A 19 5.08 20.31 -2.39
N MET A 20 5.79 20.77 -3.42
CA MET A 20 5.25 20.89 -4.76
C MET A 20 4.75 19.50 -5.11
N ALA A 21 3.43 19.35 -5.12
CA ALA A 21 2.82 18.08 -5.45
C ALA A 21 3.28 17.70 -6.86
N ARG A 22 4.07 16.62 -6.94
CA ARG A 22 4.55 16.01 -8.18
C ARG A 22 3.41 15.97 -9.21
N GLU A 23 3.62 16.51 -10.42
CA GLU A 23 2.63 16.40 -11.50
C GLU A 23 2.39 14.92 -11.83
N CYS A 24 1.18 14.42 -11.53
CA CYS A 24 0.81 13.03 -11.77
C CYS A 24 0.03 12.91 -13.08
N ASN A 25 0.56 12.13 -14.00
CA ASN A 25 0.06 12.03 -15.37
C ASN A 25 -0.58 10.67 -15.66
N LEU A 26 -1.39 10.16 -14.72
CA LEU A 26 -2.10 8.90 -14.94
C LEU A 26 -3.27 9.07 -15.94
N PRO A 27 -3.64 8.02 -16.69
CA PRO A 27 -4.89 8.01 -17.43
C PRO A 27 -6.09 8.24 -16.50
N ASN A 28 -7.20 8.76 -17.03
CA ASN A 28 -8.41 9.08 -16.25
C ASN A 28 -8.89 7.93 -15.35
N GLU A 29 -8.81 6.69 -15.84
CA GLU A 29 -9.17 5.48 -15.09
C GLU A 29 -8.36 5.32 -13.79
N TRP A 30 -7.10 5.76 -13.78
CA TRP A 30 -6.14 5.58 -12.69
C TRP A 30 -5.85 6.85 -11.89
N GLN A 31 -6.49 7.97 -12.22
CA GLN A 31 -6.20 9.29 -11.62
C GLN A 31 -6.35 9.29 -10.09
N ARG A 32 -7.18 8.41 -9.51
CA ARG A 32 -7.35 8.26 -8.06
C ARG A 32 -6.10 7.75 -7.35
N LEU A 33 -5.15 7.15 -8.07
CA LEU A 33 -3.89 6.69 -7.51
C LEU A 33 -2.85 7.81 -7.40
N CYS A 34 -3.06 8.97 -8.04
CA CYS A 34 -2.12 10.09 -7.99
C CYS A 34 -1.77 10.53 -6.56
N PRO A 35 -2.74 10.75 -5.64
CA PRO A 35 -2.41 11.09 -4.25
C PRO A 35 -1.60 10.00 -3.54
N ILE A 36 -1.81 8.72 -3.89
CA ILE A 36 -1.05 7.60 -3.32
C ILE A 36 0.40 7.65 -3.79
N LEU A 37 0.64 7.84 -5.10
CA LEU A 37 1.99 7.97 -5.65
C LEU A 37 2.73 9.15 -5.04
N GLN A 38 2.09 10.32 -4.99
CA GLN A 38 2.65 11.54 -4.39
C GLN A 38 3.02 11.32 -2.92
N THR A 39 2.11 10.74 -2.13
CA THR A 39 2.36 10.42 -0.71
C THR A 39 3.55 9.47 -0.56
N ARG A 40 3.65 8.47 -1.43
CA ARG A 40 4.72 7.46 -1.35
C ARG A 40 6.08 7.98 -1.78
N VAL A 41 6.14 8.97 -2.66
CA VAL A 41 7.36 9.69 -3.01
C VAL A 41 7.79 10.61 -1.87
N ALA A 42 6.85 11.38 -1.33
CA ALA A 42 7.13 12.39 -0.31
C ALA A 42 7.49 11.81 1.07
N GLN A 43 7.20 10.53 1.32
CA GLN A 43 7.44 9.95 2.65
C GLN A 43 8.93 9.91 3.02
N LYS A 44 9.19 10.16 4.31
CA LYS A 44 10.55 10.13 4.87
C LYS A 44 10.99 8.72 5.24
N THR A 45 10.06 7.89 5.70
CA THR A 45 10.31 6.52 6.09
C THR A 45 10.63 5.65 4.88
N HIS A 46 11.60 4.75 5.00
CA HIS A 46 11.97 3.82 3.92
C HIS A 46 10.82 2.87 3.55
N LYS A 47 10.09 2.40 4.56
CA LYS A 47 9.01 1.43 4.40
C LYS A 47 8.00 1.92 3.35
N MET A 48 7.82 1.12 2.29
CA MET A 48 6.92 1.43 1.18
C MET A 48 7.27 2.71 0.41
N LYS A 49 8.44 3.32 0.59
CA LYS A 49 8.87 4.48 -0.20
C LYS A 49 8.98 4.15 -1.68
N LEU A 50 8.55 5.09 -2.51
CA LEU A 50 8.87 5.10 -3.93
C LEU A 50 9.88 6.22 -4.18
N GLN A 51 10.87 5.93 -5.00
CA GLN A 51 11.65 6.98 -5.64
C GLN A 51 10.79 7.65 -6.71
N GLU A 52 11.08 8.92 -7.00
CA GLU A 52 10.40 9.71 -8.03
C GLU A 52 10.39 8.96 -9.39
N SER A 53 11.54 8.42 -9.78
CA SER A 53 11.71 7.65 -11.02
C SER A 53 10.88 6.37 -11.06
N GLU A 54 10.66 5.71 -9.91
CA GLU A 54 9.83 4.51 -9.83
C GLU A 54 8.35 4.86 -10.03
N ALA A 55 7.91 5.99 -9.48
CA ALA A 55 6.56 6.48 -9.68
C ALA A 55 6.35 6.92 -11.14
N GLN A 56 7.30 7.63 -11.76
CA GLN A 56 7.22 8.01 -13.18
C GLN A 56 7.18 6.78 -14.11
N SER A 57 8.01 5.77 -13.81
CA SER A 57 8.03 4.53 -14.58
C SER A 57 6.69 3.78 -14.53
N LEU A 58 6.04 3.77 -13.35
CA LEU A 58 4.71 3.17 -13.22
C LEU A 58 3.64 3.95 -14.00
N GLU A 59 3.69 5.29 -13.98
CA GLU A 59 2.77 6.11 -14.77
C GLU A 59 2.93 5.82 -16.27
N HIS A 60 4.16 5.79 -16.76
CA HIS A 60 4.44 5.48 -18.16
C HIS A 60 3.95 4.08 -18.55
N TYR A 61 4.15 3.09 -17.67
CA TYR A 61 3.59 1.74 -17.86
C TYR A 61 2.06 1.76 -18.00
N LEU A 62 1.35 2.51 -17.15
CA LEU A 62 -0.12 2.59 -17.19
C LEU A 62 -0.66 3.37 -18.40
N GLN A 63 0.11 4.29 -18.95
CA GLN A 63 -0.23 4.99 -20.19
C GLN A 63 -0.08 4.10 -21.43
N THR A 64 0.84 3.13 -21.39
CA THR A 64 1.24 2.34 -22.56
C THR A 64 0.66 0.92 -22.57
N VAL A 65 0.15 0.44 -21.43
CA VAL A 65 -0.43 -0.90 -21.33
C VAL A 65 -1.80 -0.96 -22.00
N HIS A 66 -1.97 -1.91 -22.93
CA HIS A 66 -3.26 -2.17 -23.61
C HIS A 66 -4.19 -3.13 -22.87
N PHE A 67 -3.81 -3.56 -21.66
CA PHE A 67 -4.59 -4.53 -20.89
C PHE A 67 -5.69 -3.81 -20.11
N ASN A 68 -6.94 -4.25 -20.30
CA ASN A 68 -8.07 -3.73 -19.54
C ASN A 68 -8.18 -4.48 -18.20
N PHE A 69 -7.84 -3.79 -17.13
CA PHE A 69 -7.92 -4.33 -15.77
C PHE A 69 -9.31 -4.08 -15.19
N LEU A 70 -10.21 -5.06 -15.23
CA LEU A 70 -11.58 -4.89 -14.79
C LEU A 70 -11.70 -4.76 -13.26
N TYR A 71 -11.00 -5.62 -12.51
CA TYR A 71 -11.13 -5.70 -11.06
C TYR A 71 -10.13 -4.81 -10.35
N LEU A 72 -8.91 -4.59 -10.87
CA LEU A 72 -8.01 -3.60 -10.28
C LEU A 72 -8.56 -2.18 -10.41
N SER A 73 -9.21 -1.84 -11.54
CA SER A 73 -9.84 -0.53 -11.71
C SER A 73 -10.99 -0.31 -10.73
N GLN A 74 -11.69 -1.37 -10.32
CA GLN A 74 -12.71 -1.31 -9.27
C GLN A 74 -12.10 -1.28 -7.87
N LEU A 75 -11.07 -2.11 -7.62
CA LEU A 75 -10.41 -2.22 -6.31
C LEU A 75 -9.84 -0.87 -5.87
N GLN A 76 -9.35 -0.03 -6.79
CA GLN A 76 -8.77 1.28 -6.43
C GLN A 76 -9.75 2.17 -5.66
N ILE A 77 -11.05 1.99 -5.84
CA ILE A 77 -12.09 2.77 -5.16
C ILE A 77 -12.14 2.41 -3.67
N LEU A 78 -11.83 1.15 -3.33
CA LEU A 78 -11.91 0.60 -1.97
C LEU A 78 -10.54 0.57 -1.28
N MET A 79 -9.51 0.17 -2.02
CA MET A 79 -8.18 -0.16 -1.53
C MET A 79 -7.10 0.40 -2.49
N PRO A 80 -6.96 1.73 -2.60
CA PRO A 80 -6.05 2.36 -3.56
C PRO A 80 -4.57 2.06 -3.29
N LYS A 81 -4.14 1.85 -2.03
CA LYS A 81 -2.74 1.49 -1.74
C LYS A 81 -2.43 0.07 -2.21
N THR A 82 -3.34 -0.87 -1.94
CA THR A 82 -3.24 -2.26 -2.39
C THR A 82 -3.27 -2.36 -3.90
N THR A 83 -4.13 -1.57 -4.56
CA THR A 83 -4.19 -1.51 -6.02
C THR A 83 -2.88 -1.02 -6.61
N THR A 84 -2.30 0.06 -6.05
CA THR A 84 -0.99 0.56 -6.46
C THR A 84 0.09 -0.52 -6.38
N GLU A 85 0.05 -1.35 -5.33
CA GLU A 85 1.03 -2.43 -5.13
C GLU A 85 0.83 -3.63 -6.04
N LEU A 86 -0.40 -3.98 -6.41
CA LEU A 86 -0.65 -4.99 -7.43
C LEU A 86 -0.18 -4.52 -8.82
N LEU A 87 -0.33 -3.23 -9.13
CA LEU A 87 0.19 -2.64 -10.37
C LEU A 87 1.73 -2.65 -10.38
N ILE A 88 2.38 -2.27 -9.26
CA ILE A 88 3.84 -2.37 -9.10
C ILE A 88 4.31 -3.83 -9.19
N ALA A 89 3.62 -4.77 -8.56
CA ALA A 89 3.96 -6.18 -8.61
C ALA A 89 3.90 -6.73 -10.04
N THR A 90 2.89 -6.31 -10.80
CA THR A 90 2.73 -6.66 -12.22
C THR A 90 3.86 -6.08 -13.05
N TYR A 91 4.17 -4.79 -12.87
CA TYR A 91 5.17 -4.08 -13.67
C TYR A 91 6.61 -4.48 -13.33
N ARG A 92 6.97 -4.56 -12.04
CA ARG A 92 8.37 -4.70 -11.59
C ARG A 92 8.73 -6.06 -11.03
N ARG A 93 7.76 -6.80 -10.49
CA ARG A 93 8.00 -8.09 -9.79
C ARG A 93 7.55 -9.30 -10.61
N GLY A 94 7.09 -9.08 -11.85
CA GLY A 94 6.66 -10.13 -12.78
C GLY A 94 5.39 -10.86 -12.33
N LEU A 95 4.53 -10.24 -11.52
CA LEU A 95 3.22 -10.82 -11.22
C LEU A 95 2.39 -10.89 -12.51
N ASN A 96 1.79 -12.05 -12.77
CA ASN A 96 0.93 -12.22 -13.93
C ASN A 96 -0.30 -11.30 -13.83
N LYS A 97 -0.65 -10.62 -14.93
CA LYS A 97 -1.78 -9.68 -14.99
C LYS A 97 -3.11 -10.33 -14.59
N ASN A 98 -3.38 -11.54 -15.10
CA ASN A 98 -4.61 -12.27 -14.76
C ASN A 98 -4.61 -12.71 -13.29
N GLU A 99 -3.44 -13.00 -12.73
CA GLU A 99 -3.33 -13.31 -11.29
C GLU A 99 -3.63 -12.06 -10.46
N ALA A 100 -3.10 -10.90 -10.84
CA ALA A 100 -3.38 -9.63 -10.17
C ALA A 100 -4.88 -9.27 -10.20
N GLU A 101 -5.56 -9.50 -11.33
CA GLU A 101 -7.01 -9.32 -11.46
C GLU A 101 -7.80 -10.24 -10.53
N LYS A 102 -7.46 -11.53 -10.49
CA LYS A 102 -8.13 -12.49 -9.59
C LYS A 102 -7.87 -12.17 -8.11
N MET A 103 -6.67 -11.69 -7.78
CA MET A 103 -6.35 -11.20 -6.44
C MET A 103 -7.17 -9.96 -6.09
N ALA A 104 -7.37 -9.05 -7.03
CA ALA A 104 -8.18 -7.86 -6.83
C ALA A 104 -9.66 -8.20 -6.57
N ASP A 105 -10.24 -9.08 -7.38
CA ASP A 105 -11.62 -9.57 -7.17
C ASP A 105 -11.78 -10.20 -5.78
N TYR A 106 -10.87 -11.12 -5.41
CA TYR A 106 -10.90 -11.76 -4.10
C TYR A 106 -10.77 -10.76 -2.94
N LEU A 107 -9.93 -9.73 -3.05
CA LEU A 107 -9.82 -8.68 -2.04
C LEU A 107 -11.12 -7.88 -1.91
N MET A 108 -11.80 -7.60 -3.02
CA MET A 108 -13.13 -6.97 -2.99
C MET A 108 -14.15 -7.87 -2.29
N GLU A 109 -14.12 -9.19 -2.49
CA GLU A 109 -14.94 -10.14 -1.73
C GLU A 109 -14.66 -10.07 -0.23
N GLN A 110 -13.39 -10.00 0.18
CA GLN A 110 -13.03 -9.88 1.60
C GLN A 110 -13.57 -8.59 2.21
N VAL A 111 -13.46 -7.45 1.51
CA VAL A 111 -14.01 -6.18 1.97
C VAL A 111 -15.53 -6.25 2.12
N LYS A 112 -16.23 -6.82 1.14
CA LYS A 112 -17.69 -7.01 1.18
C LYS A 112 -18.12 -7.95 2.30
N PHE A 113 -17.36 -9.02 2.52
CA PHE A 113 -17.64 -10.02 3.54
C PHE A 113 -17.45 -9.46 4.95
N TYR A 114 -16.26 -8.95 5.26
CA TYR A 114 -15.93 -8.52 6.62
C TYR A 114 -16.54 -7.16 7.00
N LYS A 115 -16.84 -6.31 6.01
CA LYS A 115 -17.38 -4.95 6.22
C LYS A 115 -16.55 -4.18 7.25
N PHE A 116 -15.24 -4.10 7.01
CA PHE A 116 -14.30 -3.48 7.95
C PHE A 116 -14.69 -2.05 8.30
N LYS A 117 -14.86 -1.76 9.59
CA LYS A 117 -15.02 -0.38 10.06
C LYS A 117 -13.77 0.45 9.81
N ASN A 118 -12.59 -0.18 9.84
CA ASN A 118 -11.31 0.46 9.55
C ASN A 118 -10.67 -0.09 8.26
N LEU A 119 -11.36 0.13 7.13
CA LEU A 119 -10.90 -0.32 5.81
C LEU A 119 -9.54 0.29 5.42
N SER A 120 -9.24 1.52 5.83
CA SER A 120 -7.96 2.17 5.50
C SER A 120 -6.76 1.47 6.15
N ALA A 121 -6.90 0.95 7.37
CA ALA A 121 -5.87 0.14 8.01
C ALA A 121 -5.70 -1.23 7.31
N PHE A 122 -6.81 -1.83 6.88
CA PHE A 122 -6.78 -3.07 6.10
C PHE A 122 -6.08 -2.88 4.74
N ASP A 123 -6.42 -1.82 4.00
CA ASP A 123 -5.74 -1.44 2.76
C ASP A 123 -4.24 -1.19 2.98
N ASN A 124 -3.89 -0.44 4.03
CA ASN A 124 -2.50 -0.16 4.34
C ASN A 124 -1.70 -1.44 4.59
N ASN A 125 -2.18 -2.32 5.47
CA ASN A 125 -1.45 -3.53 5.83
C ASN A 125 -1.43 -4.57 4.70
N THR A 126 -2.52 -4.67 3.92
CA THR A 126 -2.55 -5.53 2.73
C THR A 126 -1.56 -5.04 1.69
N SER A 127 -1.46 -3.72 1.47
CA SER A 127 -0.50 -3.15 0.52
C SER A 127 0.96 -3.50 0.86
N HIS A 128 1.30 -3.74 2.13
CA HIS A 128 2.66 -4.10 2.53
C HIS A 128 3.09 -5.50 2.09
N ILE A 129 2.13 -6.43 1.97
CA ILE A 129 2.43 -7.84 1.68
C ILE A 129 2.08 -8.21 0.24
N ILE A 130 1.07 -7.59 -0.36
CA ILE A 130 0.49 -8.05 -1.62
C ILE A 130 1.51 -8.04 -2.76
N GLY A 131 1.50 -9.08 -3.59
CA GLY A 131 2.35 -9.18 -4.77
C GLY A 131 3.84 -9.30 -4.47
N ARG A 132 4.22 -9.79 -3.28
CA ARG A 132 5.62 -9.93 -2.82
C ARG A 132 6.01 -11.34 -2.42
N GLU A 133 7.30 -11.61 -2.53
CA GLU A 133 7.97 -12.68 -1.80
C GLU A 133 8.23 -12.26 -0.34
N TRP A 134 8.39 -13.24 0.56
CA TRP A 134 8.65 -12.97 1.97
C TRP A 134 9.85 -12.03 2.19
N TYR A 135 10.95 -12.28 1.48
CA TYR A 135 12.19 -11.50 1.64
C TYR A 135 12.07 -10.04 1.15
N GLU A 136 11.01 -9.70 0.39
CA GLU A 136 10.76 -8.35 -0.10
C GLU A 136 9.95 -7.49 0.88
N ILE A 137 9.42 -8.10 1.95
CA ILE A 137 8.58 -7.38 2.92
C ILE A 137 9.46 -6.75 3.99
N ASP A 138 9.41 -5.42 4.04
CA ASP A 138 10.12 -4.61 5.03
C ASP A 138 9.35 -4.60 6.36
N TYR A 139 9.80 -5.46 7.27
CA TYR A 139 9.37 -5.48 8.67
C TYR A 139 10.27 -4.65 9.60
N SER A 140 11.21 -3.86 9.05
CA SER A 140 12.02 -2.96 9.85
C SER A 140 11.11 -1.96 10.57
N GLY A 141 11.36 -1.76 11.87
CA GLY A 141 10.51 -0.95 12.73
C GLY A 141 9.32 -1.68 13.38
N GLU A 142 9.06 -2.96 13.08
CA GLU A 142 7.99 -3.75 13.70
C GLU A 142 8.49 -4.79 14.72
N ASN A 143 9.78 -4.80 15.05
CA ASN A 143 10.43 -5.84 15.86
C ASN A 143 10.17 -7.27 15.34
N MET A 144 9.96 -7.39 14.03
CA MET A 144 9.64 -8.63 13.31
C MET A 144 10.62 -8.82 12.16
N THR A 145 10.81 -10.06 11.72
CA THR A 145 11.61 -10.38 10.54
C THR A 145 10.78 -11.21 9.57
N TRP A 146 11.08 -11.09 8.28
CA TRP A 146 10.38 -11.89 7.27
C TRP A 146 10.56 -13.39 7.51
N GLN A 147 11.71 -13.83 8.04
CA GLN A 147 11.95 -15.25 8.36
C GLN A 147 10.98 -15.74 9.42
N LYS A 148 10.80 -14.96 10.51
CA LYS A 148 9.86 -15.31 11.58
C LYS A 148 8.42 -15.30 11.09
N GLN A 149 8.06 -14.35 10.22
CA GLN A 149 6.73 -14.35 9.59
C GLN A 149 6.55 -15.57 8.69
N LYS A 150 7.50 -15.86 7.81
CA LYS A 150 7.45 -17.07 6.98
C LYS A 150 7.29 -18.33 7.81
N GLN A 151 8.03 -18.49 8.91
CA GLN A 151 7.90 -19.63 9.82
C GLN A 151 6.49 -19.75 10.43
N LYS A 152 5.86 -18.62 10.79
CA LYS A 152 4.48 -18.60 11.31
C LYS A 152 3.46 -19.08 10.27
N TYR A 153 3.63 -18.71 9.00
CA TYR A 153 2.62 -18.96 7.95
C TYR A 153 2.90 -20.19 7.07
N ALA A 154 4.14 -20.65 7.00
CA ALA A 154 4.53 -21.83 6.21
C ALA A 154 3.73 -23.11 6.56
N PRO A 155 3.41 -23.42 7.84
CA PRO A 155 2.57 -24.58 8.18
C PRO A 155 1.17 -24.55 7.56
N TYR A 156 0.68 -23.36 7.18
CA TYR A 156 -0.62 -23.20 6.51
C TYR A 156 -0.49 -23.24 4.98
N GLY A 157 0.68 -23.58 4.44
CA GLY A 157 0.93 -23.64 3.00
C GLY A 157 0.99 -22.27 2.32
N ILE A 158 1.39 -21.23 3.05
CA ILE A 158 1.54 -19.85 2.54
C ILE A 158 3.01 -19.60 2.21
N SER A 159 3.38 -19.76 0.94
CA SER A 159 4.77 -19.65 0.48
C SER A 159 5.18 -18.25 0.07
N ASN A 160 4.24 -17.42 -0.39
CA ASN A 160 4.43 -16.03 -0.80
C ASN A 160 3.09 -15.28 -0.84
N PHE A 161 3.10 -14.03 -1.30
CA PHE A 161 1.91 -13.22 -1.54
C PHE A 161 1.73 -12.85 -3.02
N LYS A 162 2.34 -13.64 -3.92
CA LYS A 162 2.24 -13.50 -5.39
C LYS A 162 1.22 -14.43 -6.02
N SER A 163 0.46 -15.16 -5.21
CA SER A 163 -0.59 -16.06 -5.68
C SER A 163 -1.87 -15.86 -4.88
N LEU A 164 -2.99 -15.91 -5.59
CA LEU A 164 -4.32 -15.95 -5.02
C LEU A 164 -4.49 -17.14 -4.09
N GLU A 165 -3.90 -18.29 -4.43
CA GLU A 165 -3.98 -19.48 -3.58
C GLU A 165 -3.40 -19.22 -2.18
N CYS A 166 -2.21 -18.62 -2.10
CA CYS A 166 -1.63 -18.25 -0.82
C CYS A 166 -2.46 -17.18 -0.10
N LEU A 167 -3.00 -16.21 -0.84
CA LEU A 167 -3.83 -15.15 -0.27
C LEU A 167 -5.14 -15.70 0.33
N LYS A 168 -5.76 -16.68 -0.33
CA LYS A 168 -6.95 -17.40 0.16
C LYS A 168 -6.68 -18.21 1.42
N LYS A 169 -5.44 -18.67 1.62
CA LYS A 169 -5.02 -19.33 2.87
C LYS A 169 -4.68 -18.31 3.96
N PHE A 170 -4.11 -17.17 3.59
CA PHE A 170 -3.62 -16.16 4.52
C PHE A 170 -4.73 -15.47 5.33
N PHE A 171 -5.74 -14.89 4.68
CA PHE A 171 -6.76 -14.12 5.41
C PHE A 171 -7.57 -14.94 6.43
N PRO A 172 -7.95 -16.20 6.17
CA PRO A 172 -8.60 -17.04 7.19
C PRO A 172 -7.72 -17.32 8.42
N VAL A 173 -6.39 -17.32 8.27
CA VAL A 173 -5.45 -17.42 9.39
C VAL A 173 -5.39 -16.09 10.13
N GLU A 174 -5.24 -14.98 9.41
CA GLU A 174 -5.17 -13.65 10.01
C GLU A 174 -6.44 -13.26 10.75
N SER A 175 -7.61 -13.59 10.22
CA SER A 175 -8.89 -13.21 10.80
C SER A 175 -9.14 -13.79 12.18
N LYS A 176 -8.40 -14.84 12.55
CA LYS A 176 -8.46 -15.49 13.87
C LYS A 176 -7.54 -14.82 14.90
N LEU A 177 -6.65 -13.92 14.48
CA LEU A 177 -5.69 -13.30 15.38
C LEU A 177 -6.34 -12.12 16.13
N PRO A 178 -6.03 -11.91 17.42
CA PRO A 178 -6.62 -10.83 18.21
C PRO A 178 -6.42 -9.44 17.60
N TYR A 179 -5.27 -9.23 16.96
CA TYR A 179 -4.93 -7.95 16.34
C TYR A 179 -5.87 -7.62 15.17
N PHE A 180 -6.37 -8.62 14.43
CA PHE A 180 -7.23 -8.41 13.25
C PHE A 180 -8.54 -7.75 13.66
N ASN A 181 -9.18 -8.28 14.71
CA ASN A 181 -10.40 -7.68 15.27
C ASN A 181 -10.13 -6.30 15.87
N LYS A 182 -8.99 -6.14 16.56
CA LYS A 182 -8.60 -4.86 17.17
C LYS A 182 -8.39 -3.74 16.14
N ILE A 183 -7.63 -4.02 15.07
CA ILE A 183 -7.20 -3.02 14.10
C ILE A 183 -8.27 -2.78 13.04
N TYR A 184 -8.80 -3.84 12.42
CA TYR A 184 -9.67 -3.74 11.25
C TYR A 184 -11.16 -3.67 11.61
N GLN A 185 -11.54 -4.15 12.80
CA GLN A 185 -12.91 -4.11 13.31
C GLN A 185 -13.94 -4.65 12.29
N PRO A 186 -13.85 -5.94 11.90
CA PRO A 186 -14.82 -6.56 11.02
C PRO A 186 -16.19 -6.61 11.70
N MET A 187 -17.26 -6.35 10.95
CA MET A 187 -18.64 -6.46 11.45
C MET A 187 -19.20 -7.88 11.33
N ASN A 188 -18.60 -8.70 10.47
CA ASN A 188 -18.92 -10.10 10.30
C ASN A 188 -17.70 -10.96 10.71
N SER A 189 -17.42 -11.04 12.01
CA SER A 189 -16.49 -12.04 12.55
C SER A 189 -17.28 -13.30 12.92
N ARG A 190 -16.99 -14.41 12.25
CA ARG A 190 -17.39 -15.76 12.70
C ARG A 190 -16.16 -16.47 13.20
#